data_AF-A0AAD9NBL6-F1
#
_entry.id   AF-A0AAD9NBL6-F1
#
_cell.length_a   1.000
_cell.length_b   1.000
_cell.length_c   1.000
_cell.angle_alpha   90.00
_cell.angle_beta   90.00
_cell.angle_gamma   90.00
#
_symmetry.space_group_name_H-M   'P 1'
#
loop_
_entity.id
_entity.type
_entity.pdbx_description
1 polymer ?
#
loop_
_entity_poly.entity_id
_entity_poly.type
_entity_poly.pdbx_seq_one_letter_code
_entity_poly.pdbx_strand_id
1 'polypeptide(L)'
;MKQVELCRAEASQRVTQNLPTIVEGLRAKKKKEIDDRRATGEDVSDSELENIKFDADNIEIPPLPEKHSSCVHPGQFDEANWNFPLSPEEILHYRVYRDLYDKGYWLTSGGKFGGDFLVYPAVMLSLGYSCDGC
;
A
#
# COMPACT_ATOMS: atom_id res chain seq x y z
N MET A 1 -11.93 -19.67 -10.55
CA MET A 1 -11.41 -18.48 -11.25
C MET A 1 -10.06 -18.11 -10.65
N LYS A 2 -9.10 -17.66 -11.47
CA LYS A 2 -7.73 -17.38 -11.01
C LYS A 2 -7.67 -15.98 -10.39
N GLN A 3 -6.93 -15.80 -9.28
CA GLN A 3 -6.76 -14.52 -8.56
C GLN A 3 -6.51 -13.31 -9.49
N VAL A 4 -5.73 -13.52 -10.56
CA VAL A 4 -5.38 -12.49 -11.54
C VAL A 4 -6.59 -11.94 -12.29
N GLU A 5 -7.55 -12.81 -12.64
CA GLU A 5 -8.78 -12.39 -13.35
C GLU A 5 -9.65 -11.52 -12.44
N LEU A 6 -9.72 -11.86 -11.15
CA LEU A 6 -10.45 -11.10 -10.14
C LEU A 6 -9.84 -9.70 -9.95
N CYS A 7 -8.51 -9.61 -9.81
CA CYS A 7 -7.83 -8.32 -9.66
C CYS A 7 -8.00 -7.42 -10.89
N ARG A 8 -7.97 -7.99 -12.11
CA ARG A 8 -8.20 -7.23 -13.34
C ARG A 8 -9.64 -6.71 -13.41
N ALA A 9 -10.62 -7.56 -13.09
CA ALA A 9 -12.03 -7.17 -13.08
C ALA A 9 -12.31 -6.04 -12.06
N GLU A 10 -11.73 -6.13 -10.86
CA GLU A 10 -11.87 -5.10 -9.82
C GLU A 10 -11.21 -3.78 -10.25
N ALA A 11 -10.02 -3.83 -10.86
CA ALA A 11 -9.35 -2.63 -11.37
C ALA A 11 -10.17 -1.94 -12.48
N SER A 12 -10.71 -2.70 -13.44
CA SER A 12 -11.61 -2.17 -14.47
C SER A 12 -12.84 -1.52 -13.84
N GLN A 13 -13.48 -2.17 -12.87
CA GLN A 13 -14.65 -1.63 -12.19
C GLN A 13 -14.33 -0.31 -11.47
N ARG A 14 -13.17 -0.21 -10.82
CA ARG A 14 -12.71 1.02 -10.16
C ARG A 14 -12.50 2.17 -11.15
N VAL A 15 -11.93 1.89 -12.33
CA VAL A 15 -11.76 2.89 -13.39
C VAL A 15 -13.12 3.35 -13.91
N THR A 16 -14.05 2.43 -14.17
CA THR A 16 -15.41 2.77 -14.61
C THR A 16 -16.16 3.62 -13.60
N GLN A 17 -16.08 3.30 -12.30
CA GLN A 17 -16.73 4.08 -11.25
C GLN A 17 -16.19 5.52 -11.15
N ASN A 18 -14.89 5.72 -11.36
CA ASN A 18 -14.23 7.02 -11.26
C ASN A 18 -14.10 7.74 -12.61
N LEU A 19 -14.64 7.18 -13.70
CA LEU A 19 -14.53 7.70 -15.05
C LEU A 19 -14.93 9.19 -15.18
N PRO A 20 -16.02 9.68 -14.56
CA PRO A 20 -16.40 11.10 -14.64
C PRO A 20 -15.30 12.02 -14.11
N THR A 21 -14.73 11.70 -12.95
CA THR A 21 -13.66 12.47 -12.30
C THR A 21 -12.37 12.46 -13.13
N ILE A 22 -12.06 11.33 -13.78
CA ILE A 22 -10.90 11.21 -14.68
C ILE A 22 -11.06 12.14 -15.88
N VAL A 23 -12.23 12.12 -16.52
CA VAL A 23 -12.53 12.97 -17.70
C VAL A 23 -12.48 14.45 -17.33
N GLU A 24 -13.04 14.85 -16.19
CA GLU A 24 -12.95 16.22 -15.68
C GLU A 24 -11.51 16.66 -15.42
N GLY A 25 -10.71 15.78 -14.80
CA GLY A 25 -9.28 16.04 -14.57
C GLY A 25 -8.49 16.23 -15.86
N LEU A 26 -8.78 15.45 -16.91
CA LEU A 26 -8.17 15.60 -18.23
C LEU A 26 -8.60 16.92 -18.90
N ARG A 27 -9.89 17.28 -18.82
CA ARG A 27 -10.41 18.56 -19.33
C ARG A 27 -9.74 19.75 -18.65
N ALA A 28 -9.56 19.71 -17.34
CA ALA A 28 -8.90 20.77 -16.58
C ALA A 28 -7.42 20.94 -16.98
N LYS A 29 -6.69 19.83 -17.15
CA LYS A 29 -5.30 19.86 -17.63
C LYS A 29 -5.20 20.46 -19.04
N LYS A 30 -6.07 20.04 -19.97
CA LYS A 30 -6.08 20.55 -21.34
C LYS A 30 -6.49 22.03 -21.39
N LYS A 31 -7.42 22.47 -20.55
CA LYS A 31 -7.80 23.88 -20.45
C LYS A 31 -6.61 24.76 -20.07
N LYS A 32 -5.83 24.32 -19.07
CA LYS A 32 -4.60 25.02 -18.67
C LYS A 32 -3.61 25.13 -19.84
N GLU A 33 -3.41 24.04 -20.58
CA GLU A 33 -2.53 24.03 -21.76
C GLU A 33 -3.01 24.98 -22.87
N ILE A 34 -4.32 25.03 -23.13
CA ILE A 34 -4.93 25.97 -24.08
C ILE A 34 -4.72 27.42 -23.62
N ASP A 35 -4.92 27.70 -22.34
CA ASP A 35 -4.72 29.05 -21.78
C ASP A 35 -3.24 29.47 -21.84
N ASP A 36 -2.30 28.55 -21.61
CA ASP A 36 -0.84 28.78 -21.75
C ASP A 36 -0.45 29.07 -23.23
N ARG A 37 -1.05 28.35 -24.19
CA ARG A 37 -0.86 28.60 -25.64
C ARG A 37 -1.44 29.95 -26.09
N ARG A 38 -2.63 30.31 -25.59
CA ARG A 38 -3.24 31.63 -25.80
C ARG A 38 -2.36 32.76 -25.27
N ALA A 39 -1.74 32.58 -24.11
CA ALA A 39 -0.80 33.55 -23.55
C ALA A 39 0.45 33.75 -24.44
N THR A 40 0.80 32.75 -25.26
CA THR A 40 1.90 32.79 -26.24
C THR A 40 1.47 33.39 -27.60
N GLY A 41 0.19 33.75 -27.76
CA GLY A 41 -0.35 34.40 -28.95
C GLY A 41 -0.98 33.44 -29.98
N GLU A 42 -1.16 32.17 -29.63
CA GLU A 42 -1.81 31.17 -30.49
C GLU A 42 -3.34 31.18 -30.29
N ASP A 43 -4.12 31.32 -31.37
CA ASP A 43 -5.58 31.26 -31.29
C ASP A 43 -6.05 29.80 -31.33
N VAL A 44 -6.45 29.27 -30.17
CA VAL A 44 -6.92 27.89 -29.98
C VAL A 44 -8.34 27.93 -29.43
N SER A 45 -9.27 27.24 -30.09
CA SER A 45 -10.70 27.22 -29.71
C SER A 45 -11.00 26.23 -28.57
N ASP A 46 -12.00 26.55 -27.74
CA ASP A 46 -12.41 25.68 -26.61
C ASP A 46 -13.07 24.36 -27.04
N SER A 47 -13.41 24.21 -28.32
CA SER A 47 -14.00 22.97 -28.88
C SER A 47 -13.07 21.74 -28.73
N GLU A 48 -11.78 21.97 -28.50
CA GLU A 48 -10.81 20.91 -28.21
C GLU A 48 -11.02 20.23 -26.84
N LEU A 49 -11.76 20.84 -25.91
CA LEU A 49 -12.07 20.29 -24.59
C LEU A 49 -13.21 19.26 -24.63
N GLU A 50 -14.15 19.43 -25.56
CA GLU A 50 -15.32 18.55 -25.71
C GLU A 50 -14.96 17.22 -26.40
N ASN A 51 -13.88 17.21 -27.18
CA ASN A 51 -13.41 16.05 -27.92
C ASN A 51 -12.57 15.05 -27.09
N ILE A 52 -12.36 15.29 -25.80
CA ILE A 52 -11.61 14.38 -24.93
C ILE A 52 -12.46 13.15 -24.63
N LYS A 53 -12.17 12.05 -25.32
CA LYS A 53 -12.73 10.72 -25.05
C LYS A 53 -11.69 9.91 -24.29
N PHE A 54 -12.04 9.46 -23.09
CA PHE A 54 -11.24 8.47 -22.36
C PHE A 54 -11.78 7.09 -22.70
N ASP A 55 -11.01 6.34 -23.48
CA ASP A 55 -11.33 4.95 -23.80
C ASP A 55 -10.72 4.07 -22.73
N ALA A 56 -11.53 3.71 -21.73
CA ALA A 56 -11.09 2.88 -20.61
C ALA A 56 -10.71 1.46 -21.05
N ASP A 57 -11.23 1.00 -22.20
CA ASP A 57 -11.01 -0.36 -22.70
C ASP A 57 -9.70 -0.47 -23.49
N ASN A 58 -9.18 0.63 -24.03
CA ASN A 58 -7.94 0.71 -24.80
C ASN A 58 -6.75 1.32 -24.05
N ILE A 59 -6.76 1.34 -22.71
CA ILE A 59 -5.60 1.81 -21.94
C ILE A 59 -4.46 0.80 -22.10
N GLU A 60 -3.43 1.16 -22.87
CA GLU A 60 -2.15 0.43 -22.87
C GLU A 60 -1.49 0.60 -21.50
N ILE A 61 -1.69 -0.39 -20.62
CA ILE A 61 -0.97 -0.45 -19.34
C ILE A 61 0.46 -0.90 -19.66
N PRO A 62 1.48 -0.03 -19.53
CA PRO A 62 2.85 -0.45 -19.78
C PRO A 62 3.20 -1.57 -18.78
N PRO A 63 3.93 -2.61 -19.23
CA PRO A 63 4.40 -3.64 -18.32
C PRO A 63 5.20 -2.99 -17.19
N LEU A 64 4.95 -3.42 -15.95
CA LEU A 64 5.70 -2.93 -14.79
C LEU A 64 7.19 -3.08 -15.06
N PRO A 65 8.01 -2.03 -14.89
CA PRO A 65 9.44 -2.13 -15.11
C PRO A 65 10.03 -3.19 -14.16
N GLU A 66 10.60 -4.25 -14.74
CA GLU A 66 11.15 -5.40 -13.99
C GLU A 66 12.18 -4.97 -12.94
N LYS A 67 12.89 -3.87 -13.17
CA LYS A 67 13.97 -3.38 -12.31
C LYS A 67 13.56 -3.09 -10.86
N HIS A 68 12.27 -2.89 -10.58
CA HIS A 68 11.74 -2.64 -9.23
C HIS A 68 10.60 -3.58 -8.83
N SER A 69 10.30 -4.55 -9.69
CA SER A 69 9.32 -5.61 -9.47
C SER A 69 9.95 -6.69 -8.60
N SER A 70 10.05 -6.46 -7.29
CA SER A 70 10.44 -7.52 -6.35
C SER A 70 9.36 -8.59 -6.15
N CYS A 71 8.24 -8.53 -6.88
CA CYS A 71 7.22 -9.57 -6.85
C CYS A 71 7.72 -10.84 -7.56
N VAL A 72 8.39 -11.66 -6.75
CA VAL A 72 8.41 -13.13 -6.77
C VAL A 72 8.51 -13.71 -8.18
N HIS A 73 9.73 -13.72 -8.72
CA HIS A 73 10.10 -14.86 -9.54
C HIS A 73 9.84 -16.13 -8.71
N PRO A 74 9.36 -17.25 -9.29
CA PRO A 74 9.48 -18.57 -8.68
C PRO A 74 10.97 -18.96 -8.68
N GLY A 75 11.80 -18.16 -8.02
CA GLY A 75 13.11 -18.58 -7.60
C GLY A 75 12.90 -19.62 -6.52
N GLN A 76 13.75 -20.65 -6.53
CA GLN A 76 13.94 -21.50 -5.36
C GLN A 76 14.32 -20.56 -4.22
N PHE A 77 13.37 -20.29 -3.32
CA PHE A 77 13.70 -19.74 -2.03
C PHE A 77 14.34 -20.88 -1.27
N ASP A 78 15.61 -20.75 -0.92
CA ASP A 78 16.17 -21.61 0.11
C ASP A 78 15.28 -21.44 1.35
N GLU A 79 14.84 -22.55 1.93
CA GLU A 79 14.09 -22.50 3.20
C GLU A 79 14.94 -21.72 4.20
N ALA A 80 14.45 -20.55 4.59
CA ALA A 80 15.13 -19.71 5.55
C ALA A 80 15.18 -20.48 6.88
N ASN A 81 16.37 -20.97 7.24
CA ASN A 81 16.57 -21.65 8.50
C ASN A 81 16.49 -20.61 9.63
N TRP A 82 15.27 -20.42 10.15
CA TRP A 82 14.97 -19.46 11.21
C TRP A 82 15.50 -19.97 12.54
N ASN A 83 16.76 -19.62 12.83
CA ASN A 83 17.43 -20.01 14.05
C ASN A 83 17.42 -18.88 15.10
N PHE A 84 16.26 -18.30 15.40
CA PHE A 84 16.15 -17.32 16.48
C PHE A 84 15.31 -17.90 17.63
N PRO A 85 15.68 -17.69 18.91
CA PRO A 85 16.91 -17.06 19.41
C PRO A 85 18.05 -18.08 19.56
N LEU A 86 19.29 -17.72 19.18
CA LEU A 86 20.48 -18.58 19.32
C LEU A 86 21.54 -17.97 20.24
N SER A 87 21.74 -16.65 20.18
CA SER A 87 22.76 -16.00 20.99
C SER A 87 22.27 -15.79 22.43
N PRO A 88 23.17 -15.73 23.43
CA PRO A 88 22.78 -15.42 24.81
C PRO A 88 22.01 -14.09 24.94
N GLU A 89 22.34 -13.10 24.11
CA GLU A 89 21.66 -11.80 24.07
C GLU A 89 20.24 -11.93 23.50
N GLU A 90 20.07 -12.65 22.39
CA GLU A 90 18.76 -12.91 21.79
C GLU A 90 17.85 -13.71 22.74
N ILE A 91 18.43 -14.70 23.42
CA ILE A 91 17.71 -15.50 24.43
C ILE A 91 17.25 -14.59 25.58
N LEU A 92 18.10 -13.66 26.02
CA LEU A 92 17.74 -12.70 27.06
C LEU A 92 16.63 -11.75 26.59
N HIS A 93 16.75 -11.16 25.40
CA HIS A 93 15.72 -10.32 24.79
C HIS A 93 14.39 -11.06 24.68
N TYR A 94 14.41 -12.29 24.17
CA TYR A 94 13.23 -13.12 24.03
C TYR A 94 12.58 -13.43 25.39
N ARG A 95 13.38 -13.74 26.42
CA ARG A 95 12.85 -13.99 27.77
C ARG A 95 12.14 -12.77 28.34
N VAL A 96 12.69 -11.58 28.15
CA VAL A 96 12.07 -10.32 28.59
C VAL A 96 10.80 -10.04 27.80
N TYR A 97 10.85 -10.18 26.47
CA TYR A 97 9.68 -10.03 25.61
C TYR A 97 8.54 -10.97 26.03
N ARG A 98 8.84 -12.27 26.20
CA ARG A 98 7.87 -13.29 26.58
C ARG A 98 7.25 -13.00 27.95
N ASP A 99 8.05 -12.68 28.96
CA ASP A 99 7.55 -12.36 30.31
C ASP A 99 6.60 -11.16 30.31
N LEU A 100 6.92 -10.10 29.56
CA LEU A 100 6.06 -8.93 29.42
C LEU A 100 4.79 -9.24 28.61
N TYR A 101 4.90 -10.04 27.56
CA TYR A 101 3.77 -10.44 26.75
C TYR A 101 2.78 -11.31 27.55
N ASP A 102 3.28 -12.30 28.30
CA ASP A 102 2.48 -13.19 29.15
C ASP A 102 1.77 -12.42 30.28
N LYS A 103 2.35 -11.31 30.73
CA LYS A 103 1.73 -10.37 31.69
C LYS A 103 0.65 -9.47 31.06
N GLY A 104 0.39 -9.62 29.76
CA GLY A 104 -0.62 -8.83 29.04
C GLY A 104 -0.15 -7.42 28.73
N TYR A 105 1.14 -7.22 28.41
CA TYR A 105 1.60 -5.96 27.83
C TYR A 105 1.69 -6.06 26.31
N TRP A 106 1.43 -4.93 25.63
CA TRP A 106 1.71 -4.79 24.21
C TRP A 106 3.11 -4.21 24.02
N LEU A 107 3.93 -4.83 23.17
CA LEU A 107 5.32 -4.45 22.96
C LEU A 107 5.58 -4.02 21.50
N THR A 108 6.32 -2.93 21.31
CA THR A 108 6.89 -2.54 20.01
C THR A 108 8.40 -2.33 20.15
N SER A 109 9.13 -2.14 19.03
CA SER A 109 10.57 -1.81 19.09
C SER A 109 10.79 -0.49 19.84
N GLY A 110 11.70 -0.50 20.82
CA GLY A 110 12.09 0.66 21.62
C GLY A 110 13.23 1.47 21.03
N GLY A 111 13.81 1.06 19.89
CA GLY A 111 15.09 1.58 19.40
C GLY A 111 15.15 3.09 19.21
N LYS A 112 14.01 3.72 18.85
CA LYS A 112 13.90 5.19 18.73
C LYS A 112 14.11 5.94 20.06
N PHE A 113 13.88 5.27 21.18
CA PHE A 113 13.94 5.84 22.52
C PHE A 113 15.13 5.33 23.34
N GLY A 114 16.07 4.61 22.70
CA GLY A 114 17.25 4.06 23.36
C GLY A 114 16.98 2.86 24.26
N GLY A 115 15.85 2.17 24.08
CA GLY A 115 15.52 0.94 24.78
C GLY A 115 15.24 -0.21 23.82
N ASP A 116 15.14 -1.42 24.36
CA ASP A 116 14.87 -2.63 23.56
C ASP A 116 13.40 -2.71 23.13
N PHE A 117 12.51 -2.43 24.08
CA PHE A 117 11.06 -2.50 23.88
C PHE A 117 10.39 -1.21 24.35
N LEU A 118 9.32 -0.86 23.68
CA LEU A 118 8.35 0.13 24.12
C LEU A 118 7.11 -0.64 24.60
N VAL A 119 6.82 -0.52 25.90
CA VAL A 119 5.83 -1.37 26.59
C VAL A 119 4.59 -0.54 26.90
N TYR A 120 3.43 -1.04 26.49
CA TYR A 120 2.14 -0.44 26.71
C TYR A 120 1.27 -1.36 27.57
N PRO A 121 0.57 -0.85 28.60
CA PRO A 121 -0.44 -1.64 29.29
C PRO A 121 -1.53 -2.08 28.31
N ALA A 122 -1.93 -3.35 28.29
CA ALA A 122 -3.07 -3.79 27.47
C ALA A 122 -4.44 -3.34 28.01
N VAL A 123 -4.49 -2.22 28.76
CA VAL A 123 -5.74 -1.60 29.22
C VAL A 123 -6.35 -0.80 28.05
N MET A 124 -6.70 -1.51 26.99
CA MET A 124 -7.60 -1.03 25.96
C MET A 124 -8.22 -2.25 25.27
N LEU A 125 -9.14 -2.91 25.98
CA LEU A 125 -10.33 -3.63 25.49
C LEU A 125 -10.97 -4.41 26.65
N SER A 126 -11.30 -3.73 27.76
CA SER A 126 -12.24 -4.27 28.76
C SER A 126 -13.71 -4.15 28.32
N LEU A 127 -13.97 -4.19 27.00
CA LEU A 127 -15.25 -4.65 26.49
C LEU A 127 -15.14 -6.15 26.19
N GLY A 128 -15.10 -6.94 27.28
CA GLY A 128 -15.84 -8.21 27.31
C GLY A 128 -15.15 -9.50 26.86
N TYR A 129 -13.83 -9.67 26.92
CA TYR A 129 -13.24 -11.00 26.82
C TYR A 129 -12.45 -11.35 28.09
N SER A 130 -13.13 -12.07 29.00
CA SER A 130 -12.48 -12.86 30.04
C SER A 130 -11.79 -14.04 29.37
N CYS A 131 -10.46 -14.07 29.37
CA CYS A 131 -9.73 -15.32 29.14
C CYS A 131 -9.57 -16.01 30.49
N ASP A 132 -10.62 -16.71 30.92
CA ASP A 132 -10.50 -17.72 31.95
C ASP A 132 -9.95 -19.01 31.31
N GLY A 133 -8.72 -19.37 31.67
CA GLY A 133 -8.21 -20.72 31.52
C GLY A 133 -6.92 -20.86 30.71
N CYS A 134 -5.79 -20.90 31.44
CA CYS A 134 -4.69 -21.86 31.31
C CYS A 134 -3.83 -21.79 32.57
#